data_AF-A0A9D8RV95-F1
#
_entry.id   AF-A0A9D8RV95-F1
#
_cell.length_a   1.000
_cell.length_b   1.000
_cell.length_c   1.000
_cell.angle_alpha   90.00
_cell.angle_beta   90.00
_cell.angle_gamma   90.00
#
_symmetry.space_group_name_H-M   'P 1'
#
loop_
_entity.id
_entity.type
_entity.pdbx_description
1 polymer ?
#
loop_
_entity_poly.entity_id
_entity_poly.type
_entity_poly.pdbx_seq_one_letter_code
_entity_poly.pdbx_strand_id
1 'polypeptide(L)'
;MKQSKSIRILCECSIMVALSTVLSVLKLFEMPYGGSITLASMLPVCVVAYRHGYKYGLGTALVTAVIQMLLGLKNFSYFTTPMSIIALALFDYILAFLVFGLAGMFKKAVKNQSVALLSGAAVASVLRYVCHVISGCTVWAGLSIPTEAALLYSLSYNATYMVPETIIIALTAGYLGSALDFRFDIPRRIKSEKTDNLSSAALIGAGLVLLGALIADTILVFSKLQDYSSGEFMILGLSDVNWLAIGITTAAALLVAAALVVFAKYREKKSA
;
A
#
# COMPACT_ATOMS: atom_id res chain seq x y z
N MET A 1 -11.24 -3.18 -36.14
CA MET A 1 -10.08 -2.67 -35.36
C MET A 1 -10.39 -2.38 -33.87
N LYS A 2 -11.52 -1.76 -33.49
CA LYS A 2 -11.88 -1.52 -32.06
C LYS A 2 -11.96 -2.80 -31.18
N GLN A 3 -12.55 -3.89 -31.69
CA GLN A 3 -12.69 -5.14 -30.92
C GLN A 3 -11.35 -5.77 -30.51
N SER A 4 -10.35 -5.79 -31.41
CA SER A 4 -9.01 -6.34 -31.11
C SER A 4 -8.32 -5.58 -29.97
N LYS A 5 -8.47 -4.25 -29.91
CA LYS A 5 -7.91 -3.44 -28.82
C LYS A 5 -8.61 -3.73 -27.49
N SER A 6 -9.94 -3.84 -27.49
CA SER A 6 -10.70 -4.17 -26.28
C SER A 6 -10.35 -5.55 -25.73
N ILE A 7 -10.20 -6.56 -26.60
CA ILE A 7 -9.78 -7.91 -26.21
C ILE A 7 -8.38 -7.85 -25.58
N ARG A 8 -7.43 -7.14 -26.20
CA ARG A 8 -6.07 -7.00 -25.65
C ARG A 8 -6.08 -6.36 -24.26
N ILE A 9 -6.86 -5.30 -24.05
CA ILE A 9 -6.98 -4.65 -22.74
C ILE A 9 -7.58 -5.61 -21.71
N LEU A 10 -8.62 -6.37 -22.07
CA LEU A 10 -9.21 -7.37 -21.18
C LEU A 10 -8.21 -8.48 -20.82
N CYS A 11 -7.42 -8.97 -21.78
CA CYS A 11 -6.34 -9.91 -21.51
C CYS A 11 -5.29 -9.31 -20.55
N GLU A 12 -4.86 -8.07 -20.78
CA GLU A 12 -3.96 -7.36 -19.87
C GLU A 12 -4.56 -7.27 -18.46
N CYS A 13 -5.85 -6.93 -18.33
CA CYS A 13 -6.54 -6.88 -17.04
C CYS A 13 -6.53 -8.25 -16.35
N SER A 14 -6.90 -9.34 -17.04
CA SER A 14 -6.93 -10.68 -16.47
C SER A 14 -5.55 -11.16 -16.00
N ILE A 15 -4.50 -10.89 -16.79
CA ILE A 15 -3.11 -11.21 -16.41
C ILE A 15 -2.70 -10.43 -15.15
N MET A 16 -3.09 -9.15 -15.06
CA MET A 16 -2.77 -8.31 -13.90
C MET A 16 -3.55 -8.72 -12.66
N VAL A 17 -4.80 -9.19 -12.80
CA VAL A 17 -5.56 -9.81 -11.71
C VAL A 17 -4.85 -11.08 -11.22
N ALA A 18 -4.43 -11.96 -12.13
CA ALA A 18 -3.71 -13.19 -11.77
C ALA A 18 -2.39 -12.87 -11.05
N LEU A 19 -1.61 -11.92 -11.57
CA LEU A 19 -0.37 -11.48 -10.94
C LEU A 19 -0.62 -10.87 -9.56
N SER A 20 -1.64 -10.02 -9.42
CA SER A 20 -2.04 -9.42 -8.14
C SER A 20 -2.40 -10.50 -7.11
N THR A 21 -3.10 -11.54 -7.56
CA THR A 21 -3.49 -12.68 -6.72
C THR A 21 -2.28 -13.51 -6.28
N VAL A 22 -1.33 -13.79 -7.17
CA VAL A 22 -0.10 -14.50 -6.79
C VAL A 22 0.70 -13.68 -5.77
N LEU A 23 0.86 -12.38 -6.01
CA LEU A 23 1.57 -11.49 -5.09
C LEU A 23 0.87 -11.33 -3.73
N SER A 24 -0.46 -11.44 -3.67
CA SER A 24 -1.19 -11.40 -2.38
C SER A 24 -1.03 -12.65 -1.53
N VAL A 25 -0.71 -13.79 -2.16
CA VAL A 25 -0.40 -15.03 -1.43
C VAL A 25 1.00 -14.97 -0.83
N LEU A 26 1.92 -14.22 -1.47
CA LEU A 26 3.27 -13.97 -0.97
C LEU A 26 3.26 -12.88 0.12
N LYS A 27 2.88 -13.28 1.34
CA LYS A 27 2.86 -12.42 2.51
C LYS A 27 4.21 -12.41 3.20
N LEU A 28 4.77 -11.22 3.40
CA LEU A 28 5.92 -10.98 4.25
C LEU A 28 5.53 -11.06 5.73
N PHE A 29 4.32 -10.64 6.05
CA PHE A 29 3.76 -10.66 7.39
C PHE A 29 2.23 -10.76 7.33
N GLU A 30 1.60 -11.45 8.28
CA GLU A 30 0.13 -11.57 8.41
C GLU A 30 -0.28 -11.31 9.86
N MET A 31 -1.30 -10.47 10.04
CA MET A 31 -1.84 -10.13 11.36
C MET A 31 -3.01 -11.08 11.73
N PRO A 32 -3.25 -11.37 13.03
CA PRO A 32 -4.21 -12.40 13.45
C PRO A 32 -5.67 -12.14 13.08
N TYR A 33 -6.12 -10.88 13.09
CA TYR A 33 -7.49 -10.49 12.75
C TYR A 33 -7.60 -9.95 11.33
N GLY A 34 -6.76 -10.45 10.43
CA GLY A 34 -6.64 -9.95 9.07
C GLY A 34 -5.70 -8.75 8.95
N GLY A 35 -5.31 -8.46 7.71
CA GLY A 35 -4.22 -7.55 7.39
C GLY A 35 -2.93 -8.29 7.08
N SER A 36 -2.22 -7.85 6.05
CA SER A 36 -0.96 -8.47 5.63
C SER A 36 -0.08 -7.46 4.92
N ILE A 37 1.23 -7.64 5.06
CA ILE A 37 2.24 -6.97 4.27
C ILE A 37 2.63 -7.92 3.14
N THR A 38 2.52 -7.48 1.89
CA THR A 38 2.70 -8.29 0.68
C THR A 38 3.80 -7.73 -0.21
N LEU A 39 4.17 -8.48 -1.26
CA LEU A 39 5.11 -8.01 -2.30
C LEU A 39 4.43 -7.09 -3.31
N ALA A 40 3.86 -5.98 -2.83
CA ALA A 40 3.13 -4.99 -3.63
C ALA A 40 1.93 -5.58 -4.41
N SER A 41 1.10 -6.40 -3.75
CA SER A 41 0.02 -7.16 -4.40
C SER A 41 -0.97 -6.33 -5.22
N MET A 42 -1.21 -5.07 -4.86
CA MET A 42 -2.12 -4.19 -5.59
C MET A 42 -1.46 -3.38 -6.71
N LEU A 43 -0.14 -3.45 -6.87
CA LEU A 43 0.57 -2.75 -7.92
C LEU A 43 0.10 -3.11 -9.34
N PRO A 44 -0.18 -4.39 -9.69
CA PRO A 44 -0.71 -4.74 -11.00
C PRO A 44 -2.03 -4.01 -11.33
N VAL A 45 -2.91 -3.85 -10.33
CA VAL A 45 -4.16 -3.09 -10.47
C VAL A 45 -3.87 -1.60 -10.69
N CYS A 46 -2.91 -1.03 -9.96
CA CYS A 46 -2.47 0.36 -10.18
C CYS A 46 -1.99 0.58 -11.62
N VAL A 47 -1.20 -0.36 -12.15
CA VAL A 47 -0.68 -0.30 -13.51
C VAL A 47 -1.82 -0.32 -14.54
N VAL A 48 -2.84 -1.17 -14.35
CA VAL A 48 -4.04 -1.18 -15.22
C VAL A 48 -4.78 0.16 -15.14
N ALA A 49 -5.06 0.65 -13.93
CA ALA A 49 -5.76 1.92 -13.73
C ALA A 49 -5.02 3.09 -14.38
N TYR A 50 -3.69 3.11 -14.30
CA TYR A 50 -2.86 4.10 -14.98
C TYR A 50 -2.88 3.92 -16.51
N ARG A 51 -2.68 2.71 -17.03
CA ARG A 51 -2.59 2.47 -18.48
C ARG A 51 -3.91 2.73 -19.18
N HIS A 52 -4.99 2.13 -18.68
CA HIS A 52 -6.28 2.02 -19.37
C HIS A 52 -7.35 2.94 -18.77
N GLY A 53 -7.04 3.65 -17.69
CA GLY A 53 -7.94 4.61 -17.04
C GLY A 53 -8.91 3.94 -16.06
N TYR A 54 -9.69 4.78 -15.38
CA TYR A 54 -10.51 4.37 -14.23
C TYR A 54 -11.57 3.31 -14.57
N LYS A 55 -12.11 3.26 -15.80
CA LYS A 55 -13.13 2.26 -16.17
C LYS A 55 -12.59 0.83 -16.09
N TYR A 56 -11.44 0.59 -16.72
CA TYR A 56 -10.76 -0.69 -16.65
C TYR A 56 -10.11 -0.91 -15.29
N GLY A 57 -9.55 0.14 -14.68
CA GLY A 57 -9.01 0.11 -13.33
C GLY A 57 -10.03 -0.38 -12.29
N LEU A 58 -11.22 0.22 -12.23
CA LEU A 58 -12.29 -0.18 -11.31
C LEU A 58 -12.79 -1.59 -11.61
N GLY A 59 -12.92 -1.97 -12.89
CA GLY A 59 -13.31 -3.34 -13.25
C GLY A 59 -12.29 -4.39 -12.79
N THR A 60 -11.00 -4.15 -13.03
CA THR A 60 -9.90 -5.00 -12.55
C THR A 60 -9.87 -5.04 -11.03
N ALA A 61 -9.98 -3.90 -10.36
CA ALA A 61 -9.98 -3.79 -8.91
C ALA A 61 -11.17 -4.54 -8.28
N LEU A 62 -12.35 -4.49 -8.91
CA LEU A 62 -13.53 -5.24 -8.45
C LEU A 62 -13.33 -6.75 -8.55
N VAL A 63 -12.79 -7.24 -9.68
CA VAL A 63 -12.49 -8.67 -9.84
C VAL A 63 -11.45 -9.11 -8.81
N THR A 64 -10.39 -8.32 -8.63
CA THR A 64 -9.41 -8.55 -7.55
C THR A 64 -10.09 -8.55 -6.19
N ALA A 65 -10.97 -7.61 -5.88
CA ALA A 65 -11.69 -7.54 -4.60
C ALA A 65 -12.48 -8.83 -4.31
N VAL A 66 -13.20 -9.36 -5.31
CA VAL A 66 -13.94 -10.62 -5.18
C VAL A 66 -12.99 -11.78 -4.91
N ILE A 67 -11.88 -11.89 -5.65
CA ILE A 67 -10.89 -12.96 -5.42
C ILE A 67 -10.29 -12.86 -4.02
N GLN A 68 -9.96 -11.65 -3.56
CA GLN A 68 -9.39 -11.43 -2.23
C GLN A 68 -10.39 -11.75 -1.13
N MET A 69 -11.67 -11.47 -1.35
CA MET A 69 -12.76 -11.88 -0.46
C MET A 69 -12.88 -13.41 -0.39
N LEU A 70 -12.79 -14.11 -1.52
CA LEU A 70 -12.80 -15.57 -1.57
C LEU A 70 -11.61 -16.19 -0.82
N LEU A 71 -10.41 -15.62 -1.00
CA LEU A 71 -9.21 -16.04 -0.26
C LEU A 71 -9.29 -15.69 1.24
N GLY A 72 -10.08 -14.68 1.60
CA GLY A 72 -10.29 -14.19 2.96
C GLY A 72 -11.52 -14.76 3.67
N LEU A 73 -12.20 -15.78 3.12
CA LEU A 73 -13.47 -16.30 3.66
C LEU A 73 -13.39 -16.71 5.13
N LYS A 74 -12.21 -17.13 5.62
CA LYS A 74 -12.00 -17.43 7.05
C LYS A 74 -12.38 -16.27 7.97
N ASN A 75 -12.22 -15.02 7.54
CA ASN A 75 -12.52 -13.85 8.37
C ASN A 75 -14.03 -13.62 8.54
N PHE A 76 -14.86 -14.21 7.68
CA PHE A 76 -16.32 -14.12 7.83
C PHE A 76 -16.83 -15.01 8.98
N SER A 77 -16.08 -16.02 9.41
CA SER A 77 -16.50 -16.91 10.50
C SER A 77 -16.57 -16.21 11.87
N TYR A 78 -15.89 -15.07 12.01
CA TYR A 78 -15.95 -14.24 13.22
C TYR A 78 -17.31 -13.54 13.40
N PHE A 79 -18.16 -13.49 12.36
CA PHE A 79 -19.37 -12.69 12.35
C PHE A 79 -20.60 -13.51 11.99
N THR A 80 -21.66 -13.37 12.78
CA THR A 80 -22.92 -14.10 12.59
C THR A 80 -24.08 -13.20 12.19
N THR A 81 -23.98 -11.88 12.40
CA THR A 81 -25.04 -10.94 12.02
C THR A 81 -24.92 -10.52 10.55
N PRO A 82 -26.05 -10.42 9.81
CA PRO A 82 -26.02 -9.98 8.41
C PRO A 82 -25.37 -8.61 8.21
N MET A 83 -25.59 -7.68 9.15
CA MET A 83 -25.03 -6.32 9.06
C MET A 83 -23.50 -6.33 9.18
N SER A 84 -22.95 -7.09 10.13
CA SER A 84 -21.48 -7.21 10.29
C SER A 84 -20.85 -7.90 9.07
N ILE A 85 -21.50 -8.91 8.51
CA ILE A 85 -21.03 -9.60 7.29
C ILE A 85 -21.00 -8.65 6.08
N ILE A 86 -22.05 -7.84 5.90
CA ILE A 86 -22.11 -6.85 4.81
C ILE A 86 -21.05 -5.76 5.01
N ALA A 87 -20.92 -5.23 6.23
CA ALA A 87 -19.93 -4.22 6.54
C ALA A 87 -18.50 -4.73 6.34
N LEU A 88 -18.20 -5.97 6.77
CA LEU A 88 -16.92 -6.63 6.52
C LEU A 88 -16.67 -6.80 5.02
N ALA A 89 -17.61 -7.39 4.28
CA ALA A 89 -17.49 -7.56 2.83
C ALA A 89 -17.22 -6.22 2.12
N LEU A 90 -17.91 -5.16 2.54
CA LEU A 90 -17.79 -3.85 1.93
C LEU A 90 -16.46 -3.17 2.27
N PHE A 91 -16.11 -3.10 3.55
CA PHE A 91 -14.98 -2.28 4.01
C PHE A 91 -13.64 -3.03 4.06
N ASP A 92 -13.61 -4.34 4.26
CA ASP A 92 -12.35 -5.11 4.22
C ASP A 92 -12.01 -5.60 2.80
N TYR A 93 -13.01 -5.74 1.93
CA TYR A 93 -12.82 -6.33 0.60
C TYR A 93 -13.27 -5.42 -0.55
N ILE A 94 -14.57 -5.19 -0.74
CA ILE A 94 -15.05 -4.54 -1.97
C ILE A 94 -14.51 -3.12 -2.11
N LEU A 95 -14.83 -2.20 -1.20
CA LEU A 95 -14.35 -0.82 -1.27
C LEU A 95 -12.84 -0.72 -1.06
N ALA A 96 -12.31 -1.46 -0.08
CA ALA A 96 -10.88 -1.48 0.24
C ALA A 96 -10.00 -1.80 -0.97
N PHE A 97 -10.42 -2.71 -1.84
CA PHE A 97 -9.67 -3.07 -3.04
C PHE A 97 -10.10 -2.25 -4.27
N LEU A 98 -11.38 -1.87 -4.37
CA LEU A 98 -11.92 -1.10 -5.49
C LEU A 98 -11.24 0.27 -5.66
N VAL A 99 -10.85 0.93 -4.57
CA VAL A 99 -10.16 2.24 -4.60
C VAL A 99 -8.85 2.22 -5.40
N PHE A 100 -8.20 1.07 -5.55
CA PHE A 100 -7.01 0.92 -6.42
C PHE A 100 -7.33 1.11 -7.90
N GLY A 101 -8.59 0.96 -8.31
CA GLY A 101 -9.04 1.32 -9.66
C GLY A 101 -8.92 2.81 -9.97
N LEU A 102 -8.68 3.65 -8.96
CA LEU A 102 -8.46 5.09 -9.09
C LEU A 102 -6.97 5.48 -9.12
N ALA A 103 -6.04 4.55 -8.97
CA ALA A 103 -4.60 4.85 -8.90
C ALA A 103 -4.03 5.53 -10.17
N GLY A 104 -4.77 5.54 -11.28
CA GLY A 104 -4.44 6.31 -12.48
C GLY A 104 -4.81 7.81 -12.43
N MET A 105 -5.40 8.31 -11.34
CA MET A 105 -6.01 9.65 -11.27
C MET A 105 -5.06 10.79 -11.63
N PHE A 106 -3.77 10.68 -11.31
CA PHE A 106 -2.79 11.74 -11.56
C PHE A 106 -2.14 11.68 -12.93
N LYS A 107 -2.46 10.70 -13.78
CA LYS A 107 -1.83 10.52 -15.11
C LYS A 107 -1.86 11.77 -15.99
N LYS A 108 -2.94 12.56 -15.91
CA LYS A 108 -3.09 13.79 -16.70
C LYS A 108 -2.55 15.03 -16.00
N ALA A 109 -2.47 15.02 -14.67
CA ALA A 109 -2.05 16.16 -13.86
C ALA A 109 -0.54 16.21 -13.64
N VAL A 110 0.12 15.04 -13.55
CA VAL A 110 1.55 14.91 -13.26
C VAL A 110 2.29 14.41 -14.50
N LYS A 111 3.20 15.24 -15.04
CA LYS A 111 3.96 14.92 -16.27
C LYS A 111 4.91 13.73 -16.10
N ASN A 112 5.52 13.59 -14.91
CA ASN A 112 6.42 12.49 -14.61
C ASN A 112 5.59 11.25 -14.24
N GLN A 113 5.63 10.23 -15.09
CA GLN A 113 4.89 8.98 -14.89
C GLN A 113 5.22 8.29 -13.56
N SER A 114 6.49 8.23 -13.17
CA SER A 114 6.93 7.61 -11.92
C SER A 114 6.24 8.27 -10.73
N VAL A 115 6.24 9.61 -10.72
CA VAL A 115 5.59 10.40 -9.66
C VAL A 115 4.07 10.23 -9.72
N ALA A 116 3.48 10.21 -10.92
CA ALA A 116 2.04 10.04 -11.09
C ALA A 116 1.56 8.67 -10.56
N LEU A 117 2.28 7.60 -10.89
CA LEU A 117 1.96 6.23 -10.50
C LEU A 117 2.19 6.01 -9.00
N LEU A 118 3.31 6.51 -8.45
CA LEU A 118 3.59 6.50 -7.02
C LEU A 118 2.50 7.23 -6.24
N SER A 119 2.16 8.45 -6.64
CA SER A 119 1.17 9.28 -5.93
C SER A 119 -0.21 8.64 -5.98
N GLY A 120 -0.60 8.10 -7.14
CA GLY A 120 -1.90 7.44 -7.29
C GLY A 120 -2.01 6.16 -6.48
N ALA A 121 -0.95 5.37 -6.43
CA ALA A 121 -0.88 4.18 -5.60
C ALA A 121 -0.91 4.51 -4.10
N ALA A 122 -0.17 5.54 -3.67
CA ALA A 122 -0.18 6.00 -2.29
C ALA A 122 -1.57 6.46 -1.85
N VAL A 123 -2.25 7.29 -2.65
CA VAL A 123 -3.62 7.75 -2.35
C VAL A 123 -4.59 6.57 -2.29
N ALA A 124 -4.52 5.62 -3.22
CA ALA A 124 -5.37 4.43 -3.19
C ALA A 124 -5.14 3.58 -1.92
N SER A 125 -3.89 3.41 -1.49
CA SER A 125 -3.57 2.70 -0.25
C SER A 125 -4.09 3.42 1.00
N VAL A 126 -4.01 4.76 1.03
CA VAL A 126 -4.60 5.56 2.13
C VAL A 126 -6.12 5.41 2.15
N LEU A 127 -6.78 5.43 1.00
CA LEU A 127 -8.23 5.18 0.94
C LEU A 127 -8.59 3.78 1.43
N ARG A 128 -7.78 2.76 1.09
CA ARG A 128 -7.95 1.39 1.62
C ARG A 128 -7.77 1.36 3.13
N TYR A 129 -6.79 2.07 3.66
CA TYR A 129 -6.56 2.18 5.10
C TYR A 129 -7.76 2.81 5.81
N VAL A 130 -8.36 3.87 5.23
CA VAL A 130 -9.60 4.45 5.75
C VAL A 130 -10.74 3.42 5.77
N CYS A 131 -10.89 2.60 4.73
CA CYS A 131 -11.89 1.51 4.74
C CYS A 131 -11.66 0.53 5.90
N HIS A 132 -10.41 0.07 6.09
CA HIS A 132 -10.06 -0.84 7.17
C HIS A 132 -10.26 -0.22 8.56
N VAL A 133 -10.02 1.08 8.71
CA VAL A 133 -10.29 1.79 9.96
C VAL A 133 -11.79 1.85 10.26
N ILE A 134 -12.61 2.13 9.25
CA ILE A 134 -14.08 2.12 9.36
C ILE A 134 -14.55 0.72 9.76
N SER A 135 -14.04 -0.32 9.09
CA SER A 135 -14.34 -1.71 9.44
C SER A 135 -13.94 -2.02 10.88
N GLY A 136 -12.72 -1.67 11.30
CA GLY A 136 -12.26 -1.91 12.66
C GLY A 136 -13.17 -1.26 13.72
N CYS A 137 -13.61 -0.02 13.48
CA CYS A 137 -14.52 0.68 14.39
C CYS A 137 -15.95 0.10 14.41
N THR A 138 -16.38 -0.59 13.35
CA THR A 138 -17.79 -0.99 13.17
C THR A 138 -18.03 -2.47 13.37
N VAL A 139 -17.16 -3.34 12.87
CA VAL A 139 -17.33 -4.80 12.96
C VAL A 139 -16.39 -5.42 13.98
N TRP A 140 -15.16 -4.92 14.11
CA TRP A 140 -14.15 -5.53 14.99
C TRP A 140 -14.20 -5.02 16.44
N ALA A 141 -14.91 -3.91 16.69
CA ALA A 141 -15.14 -3.37 18.03
C ALA A 141 -15.95 -4.34 18.91
N GLY A 142 -15.44 -4.62 20.10
CA GLY A 142 -16.02 -5.59 21.04
C GLY A 142 -15.69 -7.06 20.71
N LEU A 143 -15.07 -7.33 19.56
CA LEU A 143 -14.60 -8.67 19.17
C LEU A 143 -13.09 -8.81 19.37
N SER A 144 -12.31 -7.99 18.65
CA SER A 144 -10.84 -8.02 18.72
C SER A 144 -10.25 -6.73 19.26
N ILE A 145 -11.00 -5.62 19.28
CA ILE A 145 -10.55 -4.35 19.88
C ILE A 145 -11.54 -3.82 20.91
N PRO A 146 -11.10 -3.08 21.95
CA PRO A 146 -12.00 -2.50 22.95
C PRO A 146 -13.00 -1.52 22.35
N THR A 147 -14.28 -1.65 22.68
CA THR A 147 -15.35 -0.77 22.19
C THR A 147 -15.11 0.70 22.57
N GLU A 148 -14.72 0.95 23.82
CA GLU A 148 -14.52 2.31 24.36
C GLU A 148 -13.36 3.07 23.68
N ALA A 149 -12.43 2.34 23.06
CA ALA A 149 -11.25 2.90 22.39
C ALA A 149 -11.16 2.46 20.92
N ALA A 150 -12.29 2.10 20.30
CA ALA A 150 -12.35 1.47 18.99
C ALA A 150 -11.60 2.25 17.91
N LEU A 151 -11.72 3.58 17.90
CA LEU A 151 -11.03 4.42 16.91
C LEU A 151 -9.51 4.34 17.05
N LEU A 152 -8.98 4.49 18.26
CA LEU A 152 -7.54 4.44 18.51
C LEU A 152 -6.98 3.07 18.14
N TYR A 153 -7.63 2.00 18.60
CA TYR A 153 -7.20 0.64 18.30
C TYR A 153 -7.31 0.31 16.82
N SER A 154 -8.37 0.74 16.14
CA SER A 154 -8.55 0.51 14.72
C SER A 154 -7.52 1.26 13.89
N LEU A 155 -7.23 2.54 14.21
CA LEU A 155 -6.14 3.28 13.59
C LEU A 155 -4.81 2.55 13.79
N SER A 156 -4.45 2.29 15.04
CA SER A 156 -3.12 1.75 15.34
C SER A 156 -2.92 0.32 14.84
N TYR A 157 -3.91 -0.58 14.99
CA TYR A 157 -3.84 -1.94 14.46
C TYR A 157 -3.73 -1.95 12.94
N ASN A 158 -4.56 -1.16 12.23
CA ASN A 158 -4.52 -1.17 10.78
C ASN A 158 -3.24 -0.50 10.24
N ALA A 159 -2.68 0.47 10.95
CA ALA A 159 -1.45 1.14 10.55
C ALA A 159 -0.25 0.17 10.52
N THR A 160 -0.20 -0.82 11.41
CA THR A 160 0.96 -1.74 11.53
C THR A 160 1.26 -2.48 10.23
N TYR A 161 0.24 -2.81 9.44
CA TYR A 161 0.41 -3.47 8.15
C TYR A 161 0.14 -2.53 6.96
N MET A 162 -0.77 -1.55 7.08
CA MET A 162 -1.08 -0.66 5.95
C MET A 162 0.01 0.37 5.66
N VAL A 163 0.73 0.87 6.66
CA VAL A 163 1.85 1.79 6.43
C VAL A 163 2.98 1.11 5.65
N PRO A 164 3.53 -0.04 6.08
CA PRO A 164 4.55 -0.74 5.31
C PRO A 164 4.04 -1.21 3.94
N GLU A 165 2.81 -1.72 3.84
CA GLU A 165 2.19 -2.10 2.55
C GLU A 165 2.10 -0.89 1.59
N THR A 166 1.70 0.28 2.10
CA THR A 166 1.62 1.52 1.32
C THR A 166 2.99 1.92 0.80
N ILE A 167 4.02 1.87 1.65
CA ILE A 167 5.40 2.19 1.28
C ILE A 167 5.89 1.25 0.18
N ILE A 168 5.71 -0.07 0.36
CA ILE A 168 6.12 -1.07 -0.62
C ILE A 168 5.43 -0.84 -1.96
N ILE A 169 4.09 -0.67 -1.98
CA ILE A 169 3.35 -0.43 -3.22
C ILE A 169 3.79 0.88 -3.88
N ALA A 170 3.84 1.99 -3.12
CA ALA A 170 4.11 3.32 -3.68
C ALA A 170 5.55 3.42 -4.22
N LEU A 171 6.54 2.89 -3.51
CA LEU A 171 7.92 2.90 -3.97
C LEU A 171 8.12 1.97 -5.17
N THR A 172 7.52 0.78 -5.14
CA THR A 172 7.60 -0.15 -6.29
C THR A 172 6.88 0.43 -7.51
N ALA A 173 5.76 1.12 -7.33
CA ALA A 173 5.09 1.90 -8.36
C ALA A 173 5.99 2.99 -8.95
N GLY A 174 6.64 3.78 -8.10
CA GLY A 174 7.58 4.81 -8.53
C GLY A 174 8.75 4.24 -9.34
N TYR A 175 9.39 3.21 -8.81
CA TYR A 175 10.50 2.51 -9.47
C TYR A 175 10.09 1.91 -10.82
N LEU A 176 8.95 1.21 -10.85
CA LEU A 176 8.45 0.61 -12.08
C LEU A 176 8.13 1.70 -13.12
N GLY A 177 7.54 2.82 -12.69
CA GLY A 177 7.24 3.96 -13.54
C GLY A 177 8.50 4.68 -14.04
N SER A 178 9.64 4.60 -13.34
CA SER A 178 10.94 5.13 -13.81
C SER A 178 11.70 4.15 -14.70
N ALA A 179 11.45 2.85 -14.57
CA ALA A 179 12.10 1.81 -15.35
C ALA A 179 11.38 1.50 -16.67
N LEU A 180 10.05 1.56 -16.69
CA LEU A 180 9.20 1.21 -17.83
C LEU A 180 8.28 2.38 -18.21
N ASP A 181 8.12 2.63 -19.50
CA ASP A 181 7.16 3.60 -20.03
C ASP A 181 5.82 2.89 -20.35
N PHE A 182 4.78 3.23 -19.57
CA PHE A 182 3.46 2.63 -19.68
C PHE A 182 2.53 3.37 -20.63
N ARG A 183 3.00 4.45 -21.27
CA ARG A 183 2.20 5.24 -22.22
C ARG A 183 2.09 4.59 -23.59
N PHE A 184 3.02 3.69 -23.91
CA PHE A 184 3.00 2.90 -25.14
C PHE A 184 2.14 1.65 -25.00
N ASP A 185 1.66 1.15 -26.14
CA ASP A 185 0.90 -0.11 -26.24
C ASP A 185 1.68 -1.28 -25.63
N ILE A 186 2.95 -1.43 -26.01
CA ILE A 186 3.90 -2.37 -25.39
C ILE A 186 4.82 -1.55 -24.49
N PRO A 187 4.88 -1.82 -23.17
CA PRO A 187 5.78 -1.12 -22.26
C PRO A 187 7.22 -1.17 -22.74
N ARG A 188 7.92 -0.04 -22.70
CA ARG A 188 9.32 0.07 -23.15
C ARG A 188 10.21 0.43 -21.99
N ARG A 189 11.44 -0.11 -21.95
CA ARG A 189 12.43 0.30 -20.96
C ARG A 189 12.82 1.76 -21.18
N ILE A 190 12.79 2.56 -20.11
CA ILE A 190 13.31 3.92 -20.11
C ILE A 190 14.83 3.82 -19.95
N LYS A 191 15.58 4.50 -20.83
CA LYS A 191 17.03 4.62 -20.65
C LYS A 191 17.29 5.60 -19.51
N SER A 192 17.95 5.14 -18.45
CA SER A 192 18.40 6.01 -17.38
C SER A 192 19.46 6.95 -17.93
N GLU A 193 19.30 8.24 -17.67
CA GLU A 193 20.39 9.20 -17.82
C GLU A 193 21.44 8.94 -16.72
N LYS A 194 22.68 9.35 -16.99
CA LYS A 194 23.80 9.12 -16.08
C LYS A 194 23.76 10.20 -14.99
N THR A 195 23.23 9.84 -13.82
CA THR A 195 23.25 10.70 -12.63
C THR A 195 24.65 10.77 -12.01
N ASP A 196 24.95 11.88 -11.35
CA ASP A 196 26.18 12.06 -10.59
C ASP A 196 26.28 11.02 -9.45
N ASN A 197 27.49 10.53 -9.18
CA ASN A 197 27.71 9.52 -8.15
C ASN A 197 27.29 10.01 -6.76
N LEU A 198 27.50 11.31 -6.48
CA LEU A 198 27.16 11.91 -5.19
C LEU A 198 25.65 12.15 -5.03
N SER A 199 24.93 12.54 -6.10
CA SER A 199 23.47 12.64 -6.04
C SER A 199 22.83 11.26 -5.86
N SER A 200 23.37 10.25 -6.53
CA SER A 200 22.95 8.85 -6.40
C SER A 200 23.18 8.33 -4.97
N ALA A 201 24.36 8.59 -4.39
CA ALA A 201 24.66 8.22 -3.01
C ALA A 201 23.73 8.92 -2.00
N ALA A 202 23.43 10.20 -2.20
CA ALA A 202 22.50 10.94 -1.34
C ALA A 202 21.07 10.38 -1.40
N LEU A 203 20.59 9.99 -2.58
CA LEU A 203 19.27 9.36 -2.75
C LEU A 203 19.21 7.97 -2.09
N ILE A 204 20.27 7.17 -2.23
CA ILE A 204 20.38 5.87 -1.55
C ILE A 204 20.39 6.08 -0.03
N GLY A 205 21.18 7.04 0.46
CA GLY A 205 21.22 7.42 1.88
C GLY A 205 19.84 7.82 2.41
N ALA A 206 19.08 8.62 1.66
CA ALA A 206 17.72 9.00 2.03
C ALA A 206 16.81 7.76 2.17
N GLY A 207 16.89 6.83 1.23
CA GLY A 207 16.15 5.56 1.30
C GLY A 207 16.52 4.71 2.51
N LEU A 208 17.82 4.59 2.81
CA LEU A 208 18.30 3.82 3.97
C LEU A 208 17.87 4.43 5.31
N VAL A 209 17.86 5.76 5.43
CA VAL A 209 17.37 6.44 6.64
C VAL A 209 15.89 6.18 6.87
N LEU A 210 15.06 6.27 5.82
CA LEU A 210 13.63 5.97 5.91
C LEU A 210 13.38 4.50 6.25
N LEU A 211 14.15 3.59 5.65
CA LEU A 211 14.05 2.16 5.94
C LEU A 211 14.45 1.85 7.39
N GLY A 212 15.53 2.46 7.89
CA GLY A 212 15.97 2.30 9.28
C GLY A 212 14.91 2.77 10.28
N ALA A 213 14.27 3.91 10.01
CA ALA A 213 13.18 4.41 10.85
C ALA A 213 11.97 3.48 10.82
N LEU A 214 11.56 3.00 9.64
CA LEU A 214 10.48 2.03 9.53
C LEU A 214 10.75 0.75 10.32
N ILE A 215 11.98 0.22 10.26
CA ILE A 215 12.39 -0.95 11.04
C ILE A 215 12.32 -0.65 12.54
N ALA A 216 12.85 0.49 12.98
CA ALA A 216 12.80 0.90 14.39
C ALA A 216 11.36 1.03 14.89
N ASP A 217 10.50 1.73 14.14
CA ASP A 217 9.09 1.94 14.49
C ASP A 217 8.35 0.60 14.55
N THR A 218 8.60 -0.29 13.58
CA THR A 218 8.04 -1.65 13.58
C THR A 218 8.47 -2.41 14.84
N ILE A 219 9.75 -2.42 15.19
CA ILE A 219 10.23 -3.09 16.41
C ILE A 219 9.57 -2.50 17.67
N LEU A 220 9.50 -1.17 17.77
CA LEU A 220 8.91 -0.49 18.93
C LEU A 220 7.43 -0.83 19.10
N VAL A 221 6.66 -0.90 18.02
CA VAL A 221 5.23 -1.28 18.06
C VAL A 221 5.05 -2.77 18.32
N PHE A 222 5.72 -3.62 17.53
CA PHE A 222 5.53 -5.07 17.60
C PHE A 222 6.03 -5.68 18.91
N SER A 223 7.04 -5.07 19.56
CA SER A 223 7.49 -5.50 20.89
C SER A 223 6.43 -5.38 21.98
N LYS A 224 5.39 -4.55 21.76
CA LYS A 224 4.25 -4.40 22.67
C LYS A 224 3.05 -5.25 22.26
N LEU A 225 3.01 -5.70 21.01
CA LEU A 225 1.95 -6.54 20.47
C LEU A 225 2.19 -8.04 20.70
N GLN A 226 3.28 -8.43 21.35
CA GLN A 226 3.60 -9.83 21.65
C GLN A 226 3.82 -10.01 23.14
N ASP A 227 3.20 -11.03 23.72
CA ASP A 227 3.51 -11.45 25.07
C ASP A 227 4.95 -11.99 25.15
N TYR A 228 5.73 -11.52 26.12
CA TYR A 228 7.14 -11.91 26.25
C TYR A 228 7.33 -13.40 26.57
N SER A 229 6.37 -14.01 27.26
CA SER A 229 6.47 -15.39 27.74
C SER A 229 5.88 -16.41 26.77
N SER A 230 4.74 -16.10 26.15
CA SER A 230 4.04 -17.01 25.24
C SER A 230 4.28 -16.69 23.75
N GLY A 231 4.73 -15.46 23.42
CA GLY A 231 4.80 -14.97 22.04
C GLY A 231 3.45 -14.71 21.40
N GLU A 232 2.35 -14.81 22.17
CA GLU A 232 0.99 -14.61 21.66
C GLU A 232 0.72 -13.14 21.35
N PHE A 233 -0.15 -12.91 20.36
CA PHE A 233 -0.52 -11.58 19.94
C PHE A 233 -1.43 -10.89 20.98
N MET A 234 -0.98 -9.75 21.48
CA MET A 234 -1.61 -8.98 22.55
C MET A 234 -2.00 -7.60 22.03
N ILE A 235 -3.17 -7.50 21.41
CA ILE A 235 -3.63 -6.23 20.82
C ILE A 235 -3.75 -5.10 21.85
N LEU A 236 -4.07 -5.43 23.11
CA LEU A 236 -4.16 -4.47 24.21
C LEU A 236 -2.84 -3.76 24.51
N GLY A 237 -1.69 -4.36 24.18
CA GLY A 237 -0.39 -3.71 24.35
C GLY A 237 -0.19 -2.48 23.47
N LEU A 238 -1.10 -2.19 22.52
CA LEU A 238 -1.12 -0.92 21.78
C LEU A 238 -1.24 0.31 22.68
N SER A 239 -1.86 0.19 23.86
CA SER A 239 -1.91 1.29 24.84
C SER A 239 -0.54 1.63 25.42
N ASP A 240 0.38 0.67 25.43
CA ASP A 240 1.70 0.79 26.06
C ASP A 240 2.79 1.22 25.07
N VAL A 241 2.41 1.41 23.80
CA VAL A 241 3.30 1.92 22.76
C VAL A 241 3.59 3.39 23.01
N ASN A 242 4.89 3.74 23.01
CA ASN A 242 5.31 5.14 23.08
C ASN A 242 5.14 5.82 21.71
N TRP A 243 3.92 6.27 21.42
CA TRP A 243 3.57 6.94 20.17
C TRP A 243 4.36 8.22 19.92
N LEU A 244 4.80 8.91 20.99
CA LEU A 244 5.62 10.10 20.86
C LEU A 244 7.02 9.76 20.35
N ALA A 245 7.63 8.68 20.85
CA ALA A 245 8.92 8.22 20.37
C ALA A 245 8.86 7.83 18.89
N ILE A 246 7.82 7.10 18.48
CA ILE A 246 7.56 6.76 17.07
C ILE A 246 7.39 8.03 16.22
N GLY A 247 6.59 8.99 16.69
CA GLY A 247 6.41 10.26 15.98
C GLY A 247 7.73 11.00 15.76
N ILE A 248 8.62 11.01 16.76
CA ILE A 248 9.93 11.65 16.66
C ILE A 248 10.86 10.91 15.69
N THR A 249 10.97 9.58 15.79
CA THR A 249 11.83 8.77 14.91
C THR A 249 11.40 8.91 13.45
N THR A 250 10.10 8.79 13.16
CA THR A 250 9.57 8.98 11.81
C THR A 250 9.81 10.41 11.31
N ALA A 251 9.51 11.44 12.12
CA ALA A 251 9.67 12.83 11.70
C ALA A 251 11.14 13.20 11.44
N ALA A 252 12.06 12.77 12.31
CA ALA A 252 13.49 12.98 12.13
C ALA A 252 14.00 12.32 10.85
N ALA A 253 13.60 11.08 10.58
CA ALA A 253 13.98 10.36 9.37
C ALA A 253 13.44 11.04 8.11
N LEU A 254 12.19 11.51 8.12
CA LEU A 254 11.61 12.28 7.01
C LEU A 254 12.37 13.58 6.75
N LEU A 255 12.76 14.32 7.79
CA LEU A 255 13.54 15.55 7.66
C LEU A 255 14.92 15.30 7.06
N VAL A 256 15.63 14.27 7.54
CA VAL A 256 16.96 13.90 7.01
C VAL A 256 16.85 13.43 5.56
N ALA A 257 15.87 12.58 5.24
CA ALA A 257 15.64 12.11 3.88
C ALA A 257 15.27 13.27 2.94
N ALA A 258 14.41 14.19 3.37
CA ALA A 258 14.06 15.38 2.61
C ALA A 258 15.30 16.26 2.33
N ALA A 259 16.15 16.48 3.33
CA ALA A 259 17.40 17.23 3.17
C ALA A 259 18.34 16.57 2.15
N LEU A 260 18.50 15.24 2.20
CA LEU A 260 19.31 14.48 1.24
C LEU A 260 18.75 14.54 -0.19
N VAL A 261 17.43 14.46 -0.35
CA VAL A 261 16.76 14.61 -1.66
C VAL A 261 16.92 16.02 -2.21
N VAL A 262 16.76 17.05 -1.37
CA VAL A 262 16.98 18.46 -1.77
C VAL A 262 18.43 18.67 -2.18
N PHE A 263 19.39 18.12 -1.43
CA PHE A 263 20.81 18.16 -1.76
C PHE A 263 21.12 17.48 -3.10
N ALA A 264 20.57 16.29 -3.34
CA ALA A 264 20.73 15.57 -4.61
C ALA A 264 20.22 16.39 -5.80
N LYS A 265 19.01 16.98 -5.69
CA LYS A 265 18.43 17.83 -6.74
C LYS A 265 19.22 19.12 -6.98
N TYR A 266 19.70 19.74 -5.90
CA TYR A 266 20.55 20.93 -6.02
C TYR A 266 21.84 20.63 -6.79
N ARG A 267 22.46 19.46 -6.52
CA ARG A 267 23.65 18.99 -7.23
C ARG A 267 23.38 18.70 -8.70
N GLU A 268 22.31 17.99 -9.01
CA GLU A 268 21.94 17.69 -10.39
C GLU A 268 21.76 18.95 -11.23
N LYS A 269 21.11 19.98 -10.66
CA LYS A 269 20.95 21.28 -11.35
C LYS A 269 22.27 22.02 -11.58
N LYS A 270 23.30 21.81 -10.74
CA LYS A 270 24.62 22.43 -10.91
C LYS A 270 25.51 21.68 -11.92
N SER A 271 25.23 20.39 -12.14
CA SER A 271 26.00 19.53 -13.05
C SER A 271 25.43 19.47 -14.47
N ALA A 272 24.22 20.00 -14.70
CA ALA A 272 23.54 20.12 -15.99
C ALA A 272 23.78 21.49 -16.63
#